data_AF-A0A087GYP0-F1
#
_entry.id   AF-A0A087GYP0-F1
#
_cell.length_a   1.000
_cell.length_b   1.000
_cell.length_c   1.000
_cell.angle_alpha   90.00
_cell.angle_beta   90.00
_cell.angle_gamma   90.00
#
_symmetry.space_group_name_H-M   'P 1'
#
loop_
_entity.id
_entity.type
_entity.pdbx_description
1 polymer ?
#
loop_
_entity_poly.entity_id
_entity_poly.type
_entity_poly.pdbx_seq_one_letter_code
_entity_poly.pdbx_strand_id
1 'polypeptide(L)'
;MGSMVKKLKQKLLISEWSQKLLISEWSVKQKEKETQEKKWFLENGSILLEELITDCNGKSIPIRSFSSDQILKATKNFDSTCFVAFEGFHTWWYRGIIENRAYMIKRYMVDKGIEHKVGEVYNDFVLSARMSNHSNFLKLLGCCLESCYPVLVFENAEHGVLNQRGGVMVNWEESLLPWNVRLKISKEIANAVAYLHTAFPEITIHRDVKPTHVFLDKNWTAKLSGFSFSITLPEGKYKSATVPVVGTSGYIDPSYRLTSLVTEYTDVYSFGVFLMVLLSGRPVFFNGSNGKREGIRRYVKDLYENDKLDEVEACVVLALRCCQKRDEDRPKMVQVAKELKRIETSF
;
A
#
# COMPACT_ATOMS: atom_id res chain seq x y z
N MET A 1 24.10 28.75 -62.59
CA MET A 1 22.79 28.39 -62.01
C MET A 1 22.59 26.89 -61.75
N GLY A 2 23.01 25.95 -62.62
CA GLY A 2 22.72 24.51 -62.47
C GLY A 2 23.35 23.78 -61.26
N SER A 3 24.52 24.22 -60.75
CA SER A 3 25.20 23.60 -59.60
C SER A 3 24.48 23.83 -58.26
N MET A 4 23.91 25.03 -58.07
CA MET A 4 23.22 25.40 -56.85
C MET A 4 21.87 24.68 -56.71
N VAL A 5 21.15 24.52 -57.83
CA VAL A 5 19.87 23.77 -57.89
C VAL A 5 20.09 22.28 -57.61
N LYS A 6 21.20 21.68 -58.09
CA LYS A 6 21.57 20.29 -57.77
C LYS A 6 21.82 20.09 -56.28
N LYS A 7 22.58 20.98 -55.64
CA LYS A 7 22.86 20.93 -54.19
C LYS A 7 21.60 21.08 -53.33
N LEU A 8 20.67 21.96 -53.74
CA LEU A 8 19.38 22.13 -53.05
C LEU A 8 18.49 20.89 -53.16
N LYS A 9 18.36 20.29 -54.35
CA LYS A 9 17.62 19.05 -54.54
C LYS A 9 18.20 17.89 -53.72
N GLN A 10 19.53 17.79 -53.65
CA GLN A 10 20.20 16.74 -52.88
C GLN A 10 20.00 16.90 -51.37
N LYS A 11 20.00 18.14 -50.85
CA LYS A 11 19.67 18.40 -49.44
C LYS A 11 18.21 18.06 -49.10
N LEU A 12 17.27 18.40 -49.99
CA LEU A 12 15.84 18.06 -49.82
C LEU A 12 15.63 16.55 -49.79
N LEU A 13 16.23 15.82 -50.73
CA LEU A 13 16.20 14.35 -50.76
C LEU A 13 16.78 13.75 -49.47
N ILE A 14 17.93 14.23 -48.98
CA ILE A 14 18.51 13.74 -47.72
C ILE A 14 17.53 13.99 -46.56
N SER A 15 16.88 15.15 -46.49
CA SER A 15 15.91 15.46 -45.43
C SER A 15 14.66 14.58 -45.46
N GLU A 16 14.13 14.26 -46.65
CA GLU A 16 12.98 13.37 -46.81
C GLU A 16 13.35 11.92 -46.46
N TRP A 17 14.55 11.47 -46.84
CA TRP A 17 15.05 10.15 -46.47
C TRP A 17 15.27 10.03 -44.96
N SER A 18 15.83 11.04 -44.31
CA SER A 18 15.97 11.07 -42.85
C SER A 18 14.62 11.05 -42.13
N GLN A 19 13.62 11.80 -42.62
CA GLN A 19 12.25 11.74 -42.07
C GLN A 19 11.61 10.35 -42.24
N LYS A 20 11.74 9.73 -43.42
CA LYS A 20 11.24 8.37 -43.66
C LYS A 20 11.93 7.33 -42.76
N LEU A 21 13.24 7.46 -42.55
CA LEU A 21 14.00 6.60 -41.65
C LEU A 21 13.48 6.73 -40.21
N LEU A 22 13.33 7.96 -39.70
CA LEU A 22 12.78 8.22 -38.37
C LEU A 22 11.35 7.67 -38.18
N ILE A 23 10.49 7.80 -39.20
CA ILE A 23 9.13 7.23 -39.17
C ILE A 23 9.18 5.71 -39.14
N SER A 24 10.09 5.09 -39.90
CA SER A 24 10.25 3.64 -39.93
C SER A 24 10.79 3.09 -38.59
N GLU A 25 11.80 3.73 -38.01
CA GLU A 25 12.34 3.38 -36.69
C GLU A 25 11.28 3.54 -35.58
N TRP A 26 10.49 4.61 -35.63
CA TRP A 26 9.38 4.81 -34.70
C TRP A 26 8.32 3.72 -34.86
N SER A 27 7.96 3.35 -36.09
CA SER A 27 6.98 2.28 -36.36
C SER A 27 7.47 0.91 -35.89
N VAL A 28 8.76 0.59 -36.04
CA VAL A 28 9.36 -0.65 -35.52
C VAL A 28 9.30 -0.68 -33.99
N LYS A 29 9.72 0.41 -33.32
CA LYS A 29 9.67 0.51 -31.85
C LYS A 29 8.24 0.39 -31.31
N GLN A 30 7.24 0.95 -31.99
CA GLN A 30 5.84 0.79 -31.60
C GLN A 30 5.39 -0.67 -31.70
N LYS A 31 5.73 -1.37 -32.80
CA LYS A 31 5.41 -2.81 -32.94
C LYS A 31 6.09 -3.67 -31.88
N GLU A 32 7.34 -3.39 -31.55
CA GLU A 32 8.07 -4.08 -30.48
C GLU A 32 7.41 -3.85 -29.13
N LYS A 33 7.04 -2.60 -28.82
CA LYS A 33 6.30 -2.24 -27.61
C LYS A 33 4.97 -2.99 -27.53
N GLU A 34 4.14 -2.94 -28.57
CA GLU A 34 2.84 -3.64 -28.61
C GLU A 34 3.00 -5.16 -28.45
N THR A 35 4.04 -5.74 -29.04
CA THR A 35 4.35 -7.17 -28.91
C THR A 35 4.71 -7.52 -27.47
N GLN A 36 5.51 -6.68 -26.82
CA GLN A 36 5.91 -6.86 -25.43
C GLN A 36 4.74 -6.65 -24.46
N GLU A 37 3.89 -5.65 -24.69
CA GLU A 37 2.68 -5.39 -23.90
C GLU A 37 1.70 -6.57 -23.98
N LYS A 38 1.52 -7.17 -25.17
CA LYS A 38 0.72 -8.39 -25.33
C LYS A 38 1.31 -9.58 -24.57
N LYS A 39 2.64 -9.73 -24.59
CA LYS A 39 3.32 -10.78 -23.82
C LYS A 39 3.05 -10.62 -22.32
N TRP A 40 3.24 -9.41 -21.78
CA TRP A 40 2.94 -9.12 -20.38
C TRP A 40 1.47 -9.32 -20.03
N PHE A 41 0.56 -8.91 -20.92
CA PHE A 41 -0.87 -9.12 -20.71
C PHE A 41 -1.21 -10.59 -20.52
N LEU A 42 -0.66 -11.47 -21.36
CA LEU A 42 -0.88 -12.92 -21.27
C LEU A 42 -0.23 -13.52 -20.01
N GLU A 43 1.02 -13.20 -19.73
CA GLU A 43 1.77 -13.72 -18.58
C GLU A 43 1.14 -13.29 -17.25
N ASN A 44 0.87 -11.99 -17.10
CA ASN A 44 0.25 -11.47 -15.88
C ASN A 44 -1.19 -11.97 -15.74
N GLY A 45 -1.92 -12.04 -16.85
CA GLY A 45 -3.30 -12.51 -16.89
C GLY A 45 -3.43 -13.97 -16.47
N SER A 46 -2.52 -14.85 -16.91
CA SER A 46 -2.55 -16.26 -16.53
C SER A 46 -2.27 -16.45 -15.03
N ILE A 47 -1.23 -15.79 -14.50
CA ILE A 47 -0.89 -15.90 -13.06
C ILE A 47 -2.03 -15.36 -12.20
N LEU A 48 -2.57 -14.18 -12.55
CA LEU A 48 -3.67 -13.58 -11.81
C LEU A 48 -4.93 -14.47 -11.82
N LEU A 49 -5.23 -15.10 -12.95
CA LEU A 49 -6.37 -16.01 -13.06
C LEU A 49 -6.20 -17.22 -12.14
N GLU A 50 -5.02 -17.84 -12.13
CA GLU A 50 -4.71 -18.98 -11.24
C GLU A 50 -4.84 -18.61 -9.76
N GLU A 51 -4.32 -17.44 -9.37
CA GLU A 51 -4.40 -16.94 -8.00
C GLU A 51 -5.84 -16.62 -7.58
N LEU A 52 -6.65 -16.00 -8.46
CA LEU A 52 -8.07 -15.73 -8.19
C LEU A 52 -8.90 -17.02 -8.10
N ILE A 53 -8.60 -18.03 -8.91
CA ILE A 53 -9.25 -19.34 -8.82
C ILE A 53 -8.89 -20.01 -7.49
N THR A 54 -7.63 -19.94 -7.09
CA THR A 54 -7.16 -20.52 -5.83
C THR A 54 -7.81 -19.84 -4.62
N ASP A 55 -7.91 -18.50 -4.63
CA ASP A 55 -8.42 -17.73 -3.48
C ASP A 55 -9.95 -17.69 -3.37
N CYS A 56 -10.65 -17.50 -4.50
CA CYS A 56 -12.09 -17.24 -4.50
C CYS A 56 -12.88 -18.08 -5.52
N ASN A 57 -12.28 -19.16 -6.04
CA ASN A 57 -12.86 -20.00 -7.09
C ASN A 57 -13.33 -19.18 -8.31
N GLY A 58 -12.58 -18.11 -8.62
CA GLY A 58 -12.85 -17.19 -9.73
C GLY A 58 -14.01 -16.20 -9.50
N LYS A 59 -14.68 -16.21 -8.34
CA LYS A 59 -15.79 -15.31 -8.02
C LYS A 59 -15.29 -14.05 -7.30
N SER A 60 -14.74 -13.11 -8.06
CA SER A 60 -14.24 -11.83 -7.54
C SER A 60 -15.17 -10.65 -7.85
N ILE A 61 -14.80 -9.46 -7.36
CA ILE A 61 -15.44 -8.20 -7.76
C ILE A 61 -15.29 -7.95 -9.27
N PRO A 62 -16.13 -7.11 -9.90
CA PRO A 62 -15.88 -6.64 -11.26
C PRO A 62 -14.55 -5.89 -11.33
N ILE A 63 -13.58 -6.44 -12.07
CA ILE A 63 -12.25 -5.85 -12.29
C ILE A 63 -12.25 -5.21 -13.67
N ARG A 64 -12.08 -3.88 -13.73
CA ARG A 64 -11.91 -3.16 -15.00
C ARG A 64 -10.51 -3.37 -15.56
N SER A 65 -10.41 -3.74 -16.84
CA SER A 65 -9.14 -3.69 -17.58
C SER A 65 -8.90 -2.27 -18.07
N PHE A 66 -7.74 -1.71 -17.73
CA PHE A 66 -7.23 -0.42 -18.21
C PHE A 66 -6.05 -0.65 -19.15
N SER A 67 -5.90 0.20 -20.17
CA SER A 67 -4.74 0.12 -21.06
C SER A 67 -3.53 0.87 -20.50
N SER A 68 -2.34 0.46 -20.94
CA SER A 68 -1.06 1.15 -20.72
C SER A 68 -1.17 2.64 -21.07
N ASP A 69 -1.79 2.97 -22.21
CA ASP A 69 -1.99 4.36 -22.63
C ASP A 69 -2.89 5.17 -21.68
N GLN A 70 -3.95 4.57 -21.13
CA GLN A 70 -4.80 5.23 -20.12
C GLN A 70 -4.00 5.53 -18.86
N ILE A 71 -3.21 4.56 -18.38
CA ILE A 71 -2.37 4.73 -17.18
C ILE A 71 -1.29 5.79 -17.41
N LEU A 72 -0.58 5.74 -18.54
CA LEU A 72 0.45 6.70 -18.89
C LEU A 72 -0.12 8.11 -19.02
N LYS A 73 -1.26 8.29 -19.69
CA LYS A 73 -1.93 9.59 -19.81
C LYS A 73 -2.39 10.11 -18.44
N ALA A 74 -3.01 9.26 -17.62
CA ALA A 74 -3.54 9.64 -16.32
C ALA A 74 -2.44 10.09 -15.35
N THR A 75 -1.25 9.48 -15.43
CA THR A 75 -0.10 9.77 -14.57
C THR A 75 0.92 10.72 -15.20
N LYS A 76 0.64 11.25 -16.40
CA LYS A 76 1.57 12.06 -17.20
C LYS A 76 2.94 11.37 -17.38
N ASN A 77 2.92 10.07 -17.66
CA ASN A 77 4.09 9.19 -17.70
C ASN A 77 4.78 9.06 -16.34
N PHE A 78 3.99 8.85 -15.28
CA PHE A 78 4.49 8.71 -13.89
C PHE A 78 5.29 9.91 -13.40
N ASP A 79 4.85 11.11 -13.77
CA ASP A 79 5.47 12.38 -13.39
C ASP A 79 5.39 12.64 -11.87
N SER A 80 6.38 13.36 -11.33
CA SER A 80 6.46 13.67 -9.91
C SER A 80 5.29 14.52 -9.40
N THR A 81 4.63 15.29 -10.26
CA THR A 81 3.41 16.05 -9.88
C THR A 81 2.22 15.15 -9.57
N CYS A 82 2.23 13.91 -10.05
CA CYS A 82 1.20 12.91 -9.79
C CYS A 82 1.56 12.00 -8.62
N PHE A 83 2.78 12.07 -8.10
CA PHE A 83 3.26 11.21 -7.02
C PHE A 83 2.49 11.49 -5.72
N VAL A 84 2.09 10.41 -5.04
CA VAL A 84 1.38 10.46 -3.76
C VAL A 84 2.30 9.97 -2.65
N ALA A 85 2.86 8.77 -2.79
CA ALA A 85 3.68 8.16 -1.76
C ALA A 85 4.54 7.02 -2.31
N PHE A 86 5.58 6.70 -1.54
CA PHE A 86 6.41 5.52 -1.73
C PHE A 86 6.19 4.55 -0.56
N GLU A 87 5.87 3.29 -0.86
CA GLU A 87 5.47 2.27 0.12
C GLU A 87 6.64 1.37 0.59
N GLY A 88 7.90 1.77 0.36
CA GLY A 88 8.98 0.79 0.44
C GLY A 88 8.86 -0.25 -0.69
N PHE A 89 9.74 -1.25 -0.72
CA PHE A 89 9.67 -2.37 -1.69
C PHE A 89 9.46 -1.94 -3.15
N HIS A 90 10.07 -0.82 -3.57
CA HIS A 90 9.98 -0.36 -4.96
C HIS A 90 8.55 -0.06 -5.44
N THR A 91 7.62 0.22 -4.52
CA THR A 91 6.20 0.43 -4.81
C THR A 91 5.82 1.90 -4.68
N TRP A 92 5.20 2.43 -5.73
CA TRP A 92 4.88 3.85 -5.88
C TRP A 92 3.39 4.06 -6.09
N TRP A 93 2.85 5.06 -5.40
CA TRP A 93 1.47 5.51 -5.54
C TRP A 93 1.42 6.82 -6.31
N TYR A 94 0.50 6.88 -7.25
CA TYR A 94 0.22 8.06 -8.06
C TYR A 94 -1.26 8.39 -8.03
N ARG A 95 -1.58 9.67 -8.14
CA ARG A 95 -2.93 10.14 -8.45
C ARG A 95 -3.04 10.26 -9.96
N GLY A 96 -4.15 9.79 -10.53
CA GLY A 96 -4.41 9.92 -11.96
C GLY A 96 -5.86 10.23 -12.26
N ILE A 97 -6.12 10.80 -13.44
CA ILE A 97 -7.48 11.06 -13.93
C ILE A 97 -7.70 10.27 -15.22
N ILE A 98 -8.71 9.39 -15.23
CA ILE A 98 -9.15 8.61 -16.39
C ILE A 98 -10.63 8.93 -16.61
N GLU A 99 -11.01 9.38 -17.80
CA GLU A 99 -12.40 9.70 -18.16
C GLU A 99 -13.09 10.64 -17.13
N ASN A 100 -12.39 11.71 -16.73
CA ASN A 100 -12.85 12.70 -15.73
C ASN A 100 -13.07 12.16 -14.31
N ARG A 101 -12.64 10.92 -14.01
CA ARG A 101 -12.66 10.36 -12.67
C ARG A 101 -11.25 10.24 -12.11
N ALA A 102 -11.06 10.67 -10.87
CA ALA A 102 -9.80 10.51 -10.15
C ALA A 102 -9.64 9.07 -9.62
N TYR A 103 -8.40 8.58 -9.63
CA TYR A 103 -8.00 7.26 -9.16
C TYR A 103 -6.68 7.32 -8.40
N MET A 104 -6.46 6.35 -7.52
CA MET A 104 -5.15 6.02 -6.99
C MET A 104 -4.55 4.87 -7.80
N ILE A 105 -3.33 5.05 -8.29
CA ILE A 105 -2.64 4.12 -9.20
C ILE A 105 -1.39 3.62 -8.50
N LYS A 106 -1.33 2.31 -8.24
CA LYS A 106 -0.20 1.64 -7.60
C LYS A 106 0.66 0.96 -8.66
N ARG A 107 1.95 1.28 -8.68
CA ARG A 107 2.94 0.71 -9.61
C ARG A 107 4.07 0.06 -8.83
N TYR A 108 4.46 -1.14 -9.25
CA TYR A 108 5.67 -1.82 -8.79
C TYR A 108 6.82 -1.53 -9.76
N MET A 109 7.96 -1.10 -9.23
CA MET A 109 9.16 -0.85 -10.02
C MET A 109 9.98 -2.12 -10.15
N VAL A 110 10.56 -2.33 -11.33
CA VAL A 110 11.47 -3.43 -11.61
C VAL A 110 12.88 -2.97 -11.29
N ASP A 111 13.50 -3.60 -10.31
CA ASP A 111 14.95 -3.60 -10.17
C ASP A 111 15.47 -5.00 -10.53
N LYS A 112 16.68 -5.08 -11.08
CA LYS A 112 17.29 -6.31 -11.62
C LYS A 112 17.48 -7.43 -10.58
N GLY A 113 17.12 -7.21 -9.31
CA GLY A 113 17.12 -8.21 -8.23
C GLY A 113 15.73 -8.69 -7.78
N ILE A 114 14.65 -8.35 -8.48
CA ILE A 114 13.25 -8.56 -8.02
C ILE A 114 12.57 -9.80 -8.63
N GLU A 115 13.26 -10.61 -9.45
CA GLU A 115 12.70 -11.85 -10.04
C GLU A 115 12.09 -12.82 -9.00
N HIS A 116 12.46 -12.69 -7.72
CA HIS A 116 11.96 -13.54 -6.62
C HIS A 116 10.75 -12.99 -5.84
N LYS A 117 10.18 -11.82 -6.19
CA LYS A 117 9.06 -11.20 -5.43
C LYS A 117 7.73 -11.13 -6.17
N VAL A 118 7.62 -11.88 -7.27
CA VAL A 118 6.43 -11.95 -8.13
C VAL A 118 5.17 -12.24 -7.31
N GLY A 119 5.21 -13.22 -6.39
CA GLY A 119 4.07 -13.60 -5.57
C GLY A 119 3.51 -12.47 -4.68
N GLU A 120 4.36 -11.55 -4.19
CA GLU A 120 3.92 -10.44 -3.34
C GLU A 120 3.01 -9.45 -4.11
N VAL A 121 3.24 -9.30 -5.42
CA VAL A 121 2.43 -8.43 -6.29
C VAL A 121 1.03 -9.02 -6.51
N TYR A 122 0.95 -10.30 -6.85
CA TYR A 122 -0.33 -10.97 -7.12
C TYR A 122 -1.14 -11.19 -5.84
N ASN A 123 -0.48 -11.50 -4.73
CA ASN A 123 -1.13 -11.57 -3.43
C ASN A 123 -1.77 -10.23 -3.04
N ASP A 124 -1.06 -9.11 -3.29
CA ASP A 124 -1.63 -7.76 -3.05
C ASP A 124 -2.87 -7.51 -3.90
N PHE A 125 -2.83 -7.91 -5.17
CA PHE A 125 -4.00 -7.83 -6.05
C PHE A 125 -5.18 -8.62 -5.48
N VAL A 126 -4.99 -9.92 -5.25
CA VAL A 126 -6.08 -10.86 -4.95
C VAL A 126 -6.73 -10.50 -3.62
N LEU A 127 -5.92 -10.23 -2.60
CA LEU A 127 -6.44 -9.79 -1.31
C LEU A 127 -7.10 -8.41 -1.40
N SER A 128 -6.54 -7.46 -2.15
CA SER A 128 -7.21 -6.18 -2.40
C SER A 128 -8.57 -6.38 -3.07
N ALA A 129 -8.68 -7.27 -4.06
CA ALA A 129 -9.93 -7.60 -4.71
C ALA A 129 -10.94 -8.23 -3.73
N ARG A 130 -10.50 -9.18 -2.89
CA ARG A 130 -11.34 -9.84 -1.88
C ARG A 130 -11.87 -8.87 -0.83
N MET A 131 -11.02 -7.95 -0.34
CA MET A 131 -11.39 -7.03 0.74
C MET A 131 -12.17 -5.80 0.27
N SER A 132 -12.25 -5.55 -1.05
CA SER A 132 -12.85 -4.37 -1.67
C SER A 132 -14.34 -4.12 -1.37
N ASN A 133 -15.07 -5.10 -0.83
CA ASN A 133 -16.46 -4.94 -0.44
C ASN A 133 -16.64 -4.36 0.97
N HIS A 134 -15.58 -4.32 1.79
CA HIS A 134 -15.63 -3.78 3.13
C HIS A 134 -15.13 -2.32 3.16
N SER A 135 -15.86 -1.44 3.85
CA SER A 135 -15.68 0.02 3.76
C SER A 135 -14.33 0.54 4.25
N ASN A 136 -13.68 -0.18 5.17
CA ASN A 136 -12.37 0.19 5.73
C ASN A 136 -11.17 -0.37 4.97
N PHE A 137 -11.37 -0.84 3.73
CA PHE A 137 -10.29 -1.17 2.81
C PHE A 137 -10.34 -0.26 1.59
N LEU A 138 -9.17 0.00 1.00
CA LEU A 138 -9.09 0.77 -0.24
C LEU A 138 -9.57 -0.11 -1.39
N LYS A 139 -10.69 0.29 -2.02
CA LYS A 139 -11.33 -0.52 -3.04
C LYS A 139 -10.51 -0.59 -4.32
N LEU A 140 -10.15 -1.80 -4.74
CA LEU A 140 -9.62 -2.08 -6.05
C LEU A 140 -10.75 -1.94 -7.08
N LEU A 141 -10.50 -1.21 -8.17
CA LEU A 141 -11.46 -1.00 -9.25
C LEU A 141 -11.04 -1.70 -10.54
N GLY A 142 -9.75 -1.97 -10.70
CA GLY A 142 -9.23 -2.59 -11.90
C GLY A 142 -7.71 -2.65 -11.91
N CYS A 143 -7.18 -3.01 -13.07
CA CYS A 143 -5.75 -3.10 -13.31
C CYS A 143 -5.41 -2.88 -14.78
N CYS A 144 -4.13 -2.60 -15.03
CA CYS A 144 -3.50 -2.73 -16.33
C CYS A 144 -2.47 -3.87 -16.25
N LEU A 145 -2.55 -4.82 -17.18
CA LEU A 145 -1.69 -6.01 -17.25
C LEU A 145 -0.59 -5.87 -18.31
N GLU A 146 -0.55 -4.76 -19.04
CA GLU A 146 0.33 -4.49 -20.18
C GLU A 146 1.72 -3.97 -19.74
N SER A 147 2.20 -4.38 -18.56
CA SER A 147 3.50 -3.98 -18.03
C SER A 147 4.17 -5.15 -17.31
N CYS A 148 5.48 -5.05 -17.09
CA CYS A 148 6.27 -6.05 -16.35
C CYS A 148 5.61 -6.67 -15.10
N TYR A 149 4.90 -5.86 -14.32
CA TYR A 149 4.00 -6.27 -13.26
C TYR A 149 2.66 -5.55 -13.44
N PRO A 150 1.53 -6.10 -12.96
CA PRO A 150 0.25 -5.39 -12.97
C PRO A 150 0.33 -4.01 -12.32
N VAL A 151 -0.23 -3.00 -12.98
CA VAL A 151 -0.51 -1.69 -12.37
C VAL A 151 -1.92 -1.73 -11.81
N LEU A 152 -2.06 -1.51 -10.51
CA LEU A 152 -3.36 -1.58 -9.83
C LEU A 152 -4.03 -0.21 -9.81
N VAL A 153 -5.34 -0.19 -10.03
CA VAL A 153 -6.15 1.03 -10.05
C VAL A 153 -7.22 0.93 -8.98
N PHE A 154 -7.15 1.83 -8.00
CA PHE A 154 -8.01 1.91 -6.84
C PHE A 154 -8.94 3.12 -6.91
N GLU A 155 -9.97 3.10 -6.06
CA GLU A 155 -10.79 4.28 -5.82
C GLU A 155 -9.97 5.49 -5.38
N ASN A 156 -10.53 6.68 -5.58
CA ASN A 156 -9.90 7.91 -5.13
C ASN A 156 -9.88 8.00 -3.60
N ALA A 157 -8.78 8.49 -3.05
CA ALA A 157 -8.68 8.90 -1.65
C ALA A 157 -8.31 10.40 -1.62
N GLU A 158 -9.29 11.26 -1.40
CA GLU A 158 -9.13 12.72 -1.53
C GLU A 158 -8.04 13.27 -0.62
N HIS A 159 -7.98 12.80 0.63
CA HIS A 159 -6.98 13.25 1.60
C HIS A 159 -5.65 12.47 1.51
N GLY A 160 -5.53 11.57 0.52
CA GLY A 160 -4.29 10.83 0.27
C GLY A 160 -4.06 9.71 1.28
N VAL A 161 -2.79 9.51 1.64
CA VAL A 161 -2.31 8.46 2.55
C VAL A 161 -1.68 9.09 3.79
N LEU A 162 -1.77 8.41 4.93
CA LEU A 162 -1.09 8.88 6.13
C LEU A 162 0.44 8.83 5.94
N ASN A 163 1.12 9.87 6.41
CA ASN A 163 2.57 9.92 6.48
C ASN A 163 3.10 9.10 7.68
N GLN A 164 4.43 9.03 7.83
CA GLN A 164 5.06 8.24 8.90
C GLN A 164 4.71 8.71 10.32
N ARG A 165 4.14 9.91 10.47
CA ARG A 165 3.70 10.52 11.73
C ARG A 165 2.20 10.35 11.98
N GLY A 166 1.45 9.73 11.07
CA GLY A 166 -0.01 9.64 11.19
C GLY A 166 -0.76 10.91 10.80
N GLY A 167 -0.09 11.85 10.12
CA GLY A 167 -0.70 13.04 9.52
C GLY A 167 -0.90 12.88 8.02
N VAL A 168 -1.30 13.97 7.35
CA VAL A 168 -1.41 14.04 5.88
C VAL A 168 -0.58 15.20 5.35
N MET A 169 -0.31 15.18 4.05
CA MET A 169 0.35 16.30 3.38
C MET A 169 -0.71 17.28 2.87
N VAL A 170 -0.71 18.50 3.39
CA VAL A 170 -1.59 19.60 2.98
C VAL A 170 -0.71 20.71 2.42
N ASN A 171 -0.92 21.11 1.17
CA ASN A 171 -0.10 22.15 0.51
C ASN A 171 1.42 21.91 0.61
N TRP A 172 1.86 20.65 0.51
CA TRP A 172 3.26 20.22 0.67
C TRP A 172 3.83 20.35 2.09
N GLU A 173 2.99 20.64 3.08
CA GLU A 173 3.34 20.67 4.50
C GLU A 173 2.73 19.49 5.24
N GLU A 174 3.48 18.92 6.19
CA GLU A 174 2.95 17.86 7.05
C GLU A 174 1.99 18.46 8.08
N SER A 175 0.74 17.98 8.08
CA SER A 175 -0.26 18.39 9.06
C SER A 175 -0.72 17.20 9.89
N LEU A 176 -0.71 17.37 11.21
CA LEU A 176 -1.29 16.38 12.13
C LEU A 176 -2.81 16.53 12.16
N LEU A 177 -3.50 15.40 12.25
CA LEU A 177 -4.94 15.36 12.29
C LEU A 177 -5.46 15.65 13.71
N PRO A 178 -6.64 16.30 13.84
CA PRO A 178 -7.33 16.43 15.11
C PRO A 178 -7.51 15.09 15.83
N TRP A 179 -7.51 15.10 17.17
CA TRP A 179 -7.54 13.88 17.97
C TRP A 179 -8.74 12.97 17.65
N ASN A 180 -9.94 13.55 17.52
CA ASN A 180 -11.16 12.82 17.15
C ASN A 180 -11.02 12.10 15.80
N VAL A 181 -10.35 12.71 14.81
CA VAL A 181 -10.08 12.08 13.52
C VAL A 181 -9.09 10.93 13.66
N ARG A 182 -8.02 11.12 14.45
CA ARG A 182 -7.03 10.05 14.73
C ARG A 182 -7.65 8.86 15.46
N LEU A 183 -8.56 9.11 16.41
CA LEU A 183 -9.29 8.07 17.13
C LEU A 183 -10.25 7.32 16.21
N LYS A 184 -10.99 8.03 15.34
CA LYS A 184 -11.82 7.42 14.29
C LYS A 184 -11.00 6.50 13.40
N ILE A 185 -9.86 6.98 12.88
CA ILE A 185 -8.93 6.21 12.05
C ILE A 185 -8.47 4.95 12.80
N SER A 186 -8.06 5.09 14.07
CA SER A 186 -7.60 3.96 14.90
C SER A 186 -8.66 2.86 15.02
N LYS A 187 -9.91 3.26 15.28
CA LYS A 187 -11.06 2.36 15.38
C LYS A 187 -11.37 1.68 14.04
N GLU A 188 -11.39 2.43 12.94
CA GLU A 188 -11.68 1.92 11.61
C GLU A 188 -10.62 0.93 11.11
N ILE A 189 -9.34 1.20 11.36
CA ILE A 189 -8.25 0.26 11.08
C ILE A 189 -8.32 -0.95 12.00
N ALA A 190 -8.69 -0.79 13.27
CA ALA A 190 -8.92 -1.92 14.15
C ALA A 190 -10.03 -2.85 13.64
N ASN A 191 -11.12 -2.28 13.12
CA ASN A 191 -12.19 -3.05 12.48
C ASN A 191 -11.70 -3.75 11.22
N ALA A 192 -10.91 -3.09 10.37
CA ALA A 192 -10.35 -3.69 9.17
C ALA A 192 -9.46 -4.90 9.51
N VAL A 193 -8.52 -4.77 10.45
CA VAL A 193 -7.64 -5.88 10.85
C VAL A 193 -8.44 -7.00 11.51
N ALA A 194 -9.43 -6.68 12.36
CA ALA A 194 -10.32 -7.68 12.93
C ALA A 194 -11.12 -8.44 11.84
N TYR A 195 -11.55 -7.74 10.77
CA TYR A 195 -12.22 -8.35 9.63
C TYR A 195 -11.30 -9.36 8.92
N LEU A 196 -10.04 -9.01 8.67
CA LEU A 196 -9.04 -9.94 8.08
C LEU A 196 -8.90 -11.23 8.90
N HIS A 197 -8.96 -11.11 10.23
CA HIS A 197 -8.74 -12.24 11.14
C HIS A 197 -9.97 -13.13 11.34
N THR A 198 -11.18 -12.64 11.05
CA THR A 198 -12.41 -13.29 11.53
C THR A 198 -13.54 -13.44 10.51
N ALA A 199 -13.49 -12.73 9.37
CA ALA A 199 -14.60 -12.74 8.41
C ALA A 199 -14.63 -13.99 7.51
N PHE A 200 -13.52 -14.74 7.44
CA PHE A 200 -13.36 -15.90 6.58
C PHE A 200 -12.92 -17.12 7.40
N PRO A 201 -13.16 -18.36 6.92
CA PRO A 201 -12.68 -19.58 7.59
C PRO A 201 -11.16 -19.62 7.74
N GLU A 202 -10.46 -19.06 6.75
CA GLU A 202 -9.02 -18.89 6.75
C GLU A 202 -8.64 -17.51 7.33
N ILE A 203 -7.58 -17.46 8.13
CA ILE A 203 -7.16 -16.22 8.81
C ILE A 203 -6.18 -15.48 7.90
N THR A 204 -6.58 -14.31 7.40
CA THR A 204 -5.65 -13.43 6.66
C THR A 204 -4.87 -12.57 7.65
N ILE A 205 -3.54 -12.64 7.63
CA ILE A 205 -2.65 -11.84 8.49
C ILE A 205 -1.87 -10.88 7.61
N HIS A 206 -1.98 -9.58 7.88
CA HIS A 206 -1.46 -8.52 7.02
C HIS A 206 0.07 -8.38 7.07
N ARG A 207 0.65 -8.54 8.26
CA ARG A 207 2.09 -8.45 8.60
C ARG A 207 2.78 -7.10 8.37
N ASP A 208 2.05 -6.05 7.97
CA ASP A 208 2.64 -4.72 7.73
C ASP A 208 1.65 -3.58 7.97
N VAL A 209 0.88 -3.67 9.05
CA VAL A 209 -0.04 -2.59 9.47
C VAL A 209 0.78 -1.38 9.90
N LYS A 210 0.70 -0.28 9.13
CA LYS A 210 1.45 0.96 9.35
C LYS A 210 0.72 2.17 8.73
N PRO A 211 1.05 3.41 9.11
CA PRO A 211 0.37 4.60 8.59
C PRO A 211 0.41 4.71 7.06
N THR A 212 1.54 4.43 6.43
CA THR A 212 1.69 4.58 4.97
C THR A 212 0.91 3.56 4.13
N HIS A 213 0.09 2.71 4.76
CA HIS A 213 -0.87 1.80 4.13
C HIS A 213 -2.33 2.26 4.32
N VAL A 214 -2.56 3.37 5.03
CA VAL A 214 -3.88 3.87 5.39
C VAL A 214 -4.21 5.11 4.56
N PHE A 215 -5.13 4.94 3.63
CA PHE A 215 -5.69 6.02 2.82
C PHE A 215 -6.92 6.64 3.48
N LEU A 216 -7.18 7.90 3.17
CA LEU A 216 -8.30 8.66 3.72
C LEU A 216 -9.17 9.20 2.58
N ASP A 217 -10.45 8.85 2.61
CA ASP A 217 -11.44 9.41 1.70
C ASP A 217 -11.84 10.84 2.11
N LYS A 218 -12.70 11.48 1.31
CA LYS A 218 -13.27 12.81 1.56
C LYS A 218 -13.94 13.00 2.94
N ASN A 219 -14.37 11.91 3.59
CA ASN A 219 -15.06 11.94 4.88
C ASN A 219 -14.11 11.57 6.04
N TRP A 220 -12.79 11.53 5.78
CA TRP A 220 -11.79 11.07 6.74
C TRP A 220 -12.03 9.62 7.21
N THR A 221 -12.62 8.79 6.35
CA THR A 221 -12.74 7.35 6.62
C THR A 221 -11.48 6.64 6.16
N ALA A 222 -10.92 5.85 7.06
CA ALA A 222 -9.68 5.10 6.89
C ALA A 222 -9.89 3.85 6.04
N LYS A 223 -8.98 3.66 5.08
CA LYS A 223 -8.98 2.60 4.08
C LYS A 223 -7.62 1.91 4.07
N LEU A 224 -7.56 0.69 4.60
CA LEU A 224 -6.34 -0.12 4.64
C LEU A 224 -6.01 -0.70 3.25
N SER A 225 -4.72 -0.77 2.95
CA SER A 225 -4.12 -1.28 1.72
C SER A 225 -2.79 -1.98 2.05
N GLY A 226 -2.04 -2.48 1.05
CA GLY A 226 -0.66 -2.95 1.26
C GLY A 226 -0.57 -4.43 1.64
N PHE A 227 -1.31 -5.28 0.92
CA PHE A 227 -1.41 -6.71 1.19
C PHE A 227 -0.24 -7.54 0.65
N SER A 228 0.80 -6.92 0.09
CA SER A 228 1.92 -7.63 -0.53
C SER A 228 2.58 -8.67 0.37
N PHE A 229 2.72 -8.38 1.67
CA PHE A 229 3.27 -9.34 2.64
C PHE A 229 2.22 -10.17 3.37
N SER A 230 0.94 -10.04 3.04
CA SER A 230 -0.09 -10.78 3.75
C SER A 230 0.04 -12.27 3.51
N ILE A 231 -0.37 -13.08 4.48
CA ILE A 231 -0.48 -14.53 4.31
C ILE A 231 -1.83 -15.00 4.82
N THR A 232 -2.27 -16.14 4.31
CA THR A 232 -3.51 -16.77 4.73
C THR A 232 -3.18 -18.06 5.48
N LEU A 233 -3.67 -18.19 6.72
CA LEU A 233 -3.56 -19.42 7.48
C LEU A 233 -4.73 -20.35 7.14
N PRO A 234 -4.48 -21.64 6.85
CA PRO A 234 -5.54 -22.60 6.59
C PRO A 234 -6.53 -22.69 7.74
N GLU A 235 -7.78 -23.05 7.42
CA GLU A 235 -8.84 -23.23 8.40
C GLU A 235 -8.41 -24.13 9.57
N GLY A 236 -8.76 -23.71 10.79
CA GLY A 236 -8.41 -24.42 12.02
C GLY A 236 -6.96 -24.24 12.50
N LYS A 237 -6.09 -23.58 11.72
CA LYS A 237 -4.72 -23.24 12.14
C LYS A 237 -4.64 -21.81 12.66
N TYR A 238 -3.98 -21.64 13.80
CA TYR A 238 -3.74 -20.34 14.45
C TYR A 238 -2.29 -19.86 14.31
N LYS A 239 -1.45 -20.64 13.64
CA LYS A 239 -0.01 -20.38 13.49
C LYS A 239 0.50 -20.88 12.14
N SER A 240 1.37 -20.10 11.51
CA SER A 240 2.00 -20.48 10.25
C SER A 240 3.08 -21.55 10.43
N ALA A 241 3.49 -22.18 9.33
CA ALA A 241 4.82 -22.76 9.22
C ALA A 241 5.89 -21.65 9.27
N THR A 242 7.16 -22.02 9.36
CA THR A 242 8.28 -21.05 9.27
C THR A 242 8.21 -20.30 7.95
N VAL A 243 8.16 -18.97 8.01
CA VAL A 243 8.11 -18.08 6.83
C VAL A 243 9.20 -17.01 6.93
N PRO A 244 9.70 -16.48 5.79
CA PRO A 244 10.65 -15.37 5.81
C PRO A 244 10.12 -14.19 6.63
N VAL A 245 11.01 -13.52 7.37
CA VAL A 245 10.68 -12.31 8.13
C VAL A 245 10.63 -11.12 7.17
N VAL A 246 9.43 -10.61 6.94
CA VAL A 246 9.15 -9.43 6.09
C VAL A 246 8.36 -8.38 6.88
N GLY A 247 8.22 -7.18 6.32
CA GLY A 247 7.51 -6.05 6.93
C GLY A 247 8.42 -4.87 7.30
N THR A 248 7.82 -3.86 7.92
CA THR A 248 8.50 -2.58 8.20
C THR A 248 9.19 -2.58 9.56
N SER A 249 10.49 -2.23 9.58
CA SER A 249 11.25 -2.13 10.82
C SER A 249 10.58 -1.16 11.81
N GLY A 250 10.48 -1.59 13.07
CA GLY A 250 9.75 -0.89 14.13
C GLY A 250 8.32 -1.41 14.35
N TYR A 251 7.66 -1.88 13.28
CA TYR A 251 6.32 -2.48 13.33
C TYR A 251 6.35 -4.01 13.40
N ILE A 252 7.44 -4.65 12.93
CA ILE A 252 7.62 -6.10 13.01
C ILE A 252 7.56 -6.57 14.47
N ASP A 253 6.68 -7.52 14.75
CA ASP A 253 6.58 -8.22 16.02
C ASP A 253 7.92 -8.90 16.39
N PRO A 254 8.51 -8.60 17.55
CA PRO A 254 9.72 -9.26 18.03
C PRO A 254 9.61 -10.79 18.09
N SER A 255 8.43 -11.34 18.44
CA SER A 255 8.20 -12.79 18.50
C SER A 255 8.30 -13.42 17.11
N TYR A 256 7.60 -12.86 16.12
CA TYR A 256 7.71 -13.25 14.72
C TYR A 256 9.14 -13.10 14.19
N ARG A 257 9.82 -11.98 14.49
CA ARG A 257 11.21 -11.77 14.06
C ARG A 257 12.16 -12.86 14.55
N LEU A 258 11.96 -13.33 15.78
CA LEU A 258 12.82 -14.35 16.40
C LEU A 258 12.46 -15.76 15.96
N THR A 259 11.16 -16.06 15.86
CA THR A 259 10.68 -17.42 15.62
C THR A 259 10.42 -17.73 14.15
N SER A 260 10.28 -16.70 13.31
CA SER A 260 9.81 -16.80 11.91
C SER A 260 8.41 -17.43 11.78
N LEU A 261 7.61 -17.35 12.85
CA LEU A 261 6.25 -17.88 12.92
C LEU A 261 5.27 -16.72 13.03
N VAL A 262 4.17 -16.82 12.29
CA VAL A 262 3.15 -15.78 12.22
C VAL A 262 1.87 -16.28 12.87
N THR A 263 1.27 -15.44 13.70
CA THR A 263 -0.02 -15.59 14.37
C THR A 263 -0.82 -14.31 14.15
N GLU A 264 -2.12 -14.32 14.45
CA GLU A 264 -2.94 -13.08 14.38
C GLU A 264 -2.37 -11.96 15.28
N TYR A 265 -1.64 -12.34 16.33
CA TYR A 265 -0.99 -11.40 17.26
C TYR A 265 0.19 -10.65 16.66
N THR A 266 0.74 -11.11 15.54
CA THR A 266 1.74 -10.36 14.75
C THR A 266 1.14 -9.02 14.27
N ASP A 267 -0.10 -9.04 13.80
CA ASP A 267 -0.82 -7.83 13.40
C ASP A 267 -1.24 -7.00 14.63
N VAL A 268 -1.63 -7.63 15.73
CA VAL A 268 -1.97 -6.90 16.97
C VAL A 268 -0.79 -6.07 17.47
N TYR A 269 0.42 -6.63 17.44
CA TYR A 269 1.62 -5.89 17.82
C TYR A 269 1.86 -4.69 16.90
N SER A 270 1.82 -4.88 15.58
CA SER A 270 2.03 -3.80 14.61
C SER A 270 0.94 -2.72 14.71
N PHE A 271 -0.31 -3.10 14.98
CA PHE A 271 -1.41 -2.18 15.29
C PHE A 271 -1.13 -1.36 16.55
N GLY A 272 -0.61 -1.96 17.62
CA GLY A 272 -0.23 -1.23 18.84
C GLY A 272 0.81 -0.14 18.55
N VAL A 273 1.83 -0.45 17.73
CA VAL A 273 2.83 0.53 17.28
C VAL A 273 2.19 1.62 16.41
N PHE A 274 1.31 1.24 15.48
CA PHE A 274 0.54 2.17 14.66
C PHE A 274 -0.28 3.15 15.51
N LEU A 275 -0.96 2.67 16.55
CA LEU A 275 -1.72 3.49 17.48
C LEU A 275 -0.81 4.48 18.23
N MET A 276 0.38 4.06 18.67
CA MET A 276 1.37 4.96 19.30
C MET A 276 1.86 6.07 18.35
N VAL A 277 2.03 5.76 17.07
CA VAL A 277 2.38 6.76 16.05
C VAL A 277 1.26 7.78 15.89
N LEU A 278 0.01 7.32 15.76
CA LEU A 278 -1.14 8.21 15.70
C LEU A 278 -1.24 9.09 16.94
N LEU A 279 -1.09 8.53 18.14
CA LEU A 279 -1.15 9.26 19.41
C LEU A 279 -0.09 10.36 19.51
N SER A 280 1.16 10.01 19.21
CA SER A 280 2.32 10.89 19.40
C SER A 280 2.55 11.91 18.29
N GLY A 281 2.03 11.67 17.08
CA GLY A 281 2.39 12.46 15.90
C GLY A 281 3.87 12.33 15.52
N ARG A 282 4.54 11.24 15.92
CA ARG A 282 5.96 10.99 15.69
C ARG A 282 6.18 9.74 14.86
N PRO A 283 7.24 9.68 14.03
CA PRO A 283 7.55 8.46 13.30
C PRO A 283 8.02 7.35 14.25
N VAL A 284 7.95 6.10 13.81
CA VAL A 284 8.31 4.92 14.63
C VAL A 284 9.75 5.01 15.17
N PHE A 285 10.64 5.66 14.43
CA PHE A 285 11.97 6.08 14.88
C PHE A 285 12.15 7.57 14.62
N PHE A 286 12.64 8.31 15.62
CA PHE A 286 12.90 9.75 15.53
C PHE A 286 14.13 10.14 16.35
N ASN A 287 14.65 11.35 16.15
CA ASN A 287 15.69 11.90 17.00
C ASN A 287 15.04 12.59 18.21
N GLY A 288 15.40 12.15 19.40
CA GLY A 288 15.00 12.79 20.66
C GLY A 288 15.64 14.17 20.81
N SER A 289 15.21 14.92 21.83
CA SER A 289 15.77 16.25 22.14
C SER A 289 17.27 16.21 22.47
N ASN A 290 17.76 15.06 22.93
CA ASN A 290 19.17 14.77 23.19
C ASN A 290 19.97 14.35 21.93
N GLY A 291 19.35 14.40 20.74
CA GLY A 291 19.95 13.98 19.47
C GLY A 291 20.09 12.47 19.27
N LYS A 292 19.68 11.65 20.24
CA LYS A 292 19.74 10.19 20.13
C LYS A 292 18.54 9.66 19.37
N ARG A 293 18.75 8.59 18.59
CA ARG A 293 17.67 7.88 17.92
C ARG A 293 16.82 7.15 18.95
N GLU A 294 15.54 7.49 19.01
CA GLU A 294 14.53 6.91 19.88
C GLU A 294 13.53 6.08 19.08
N GLY A 295 12.96 5.07 19.74
CA GLY A 295 11.88 4.25 19.20
C GLY A 295 10.57 4.57 19.90
N ILE A 296 9.49 4.69 19.14
CA ILE A 296 8.21 5.19 19.64
C ILE A 296 7.67 4.42 20.85
N ARG A 297 7.85 3.10 20.87
CA ARG A 297 7.40 2.25 21.97
C ARG A 297 8.05 2.60 23.31
N ARG A 298 9.36 2.90 23.29
CA ARG A 298 10.08 3.29 24.51
C ARG A 298 9.61 4.68 24.96
N TYR A 299 9.54 5.61 24.02
CA TYR A 299 9.07 6.97 24.29
C TYR A 299 7.68 7.01 24.93
N VAL A 300 6.69 6.32 24.35
CA VAL A 300 5.32 6.29 24.88
C VAL A 300 5.27 5.59 26.25
N LYS A 301 6.04 4.51 26.43
CA LYS A 301 6.14 3.84 27.72
C LYS A 301 6.69 4.78 28.80
N ASP A 302 7.76 5.51 28.49
CA ASP A 302 8.38 6.45 29.41
C ASP A 302 7.40 7.61 29.74
N LEU A 303 6.61 8.10 28.78
CA LEU A 303 5.58 9.11 29.05
C LEU A 303 4.47 8.61 29.99
N TYR A 304 4.04 7.36 29.81
CA TYR A 304 3.04 6.73 30.65
C TYR A 304 3.54 6.51 32.08
N GLU A 305 4.75 6.00 32.26
CA GLU A 305 5.35 5.78 33.59
C GLU A 305 5.61 7.09 34.37
N ASN A 306 5.63 8.23 33.68
CA ASN A 306 5.82 9.55 34.27
C ASN A 306 4.52 10.37 34.42
N ASP A 307 3.35 9.75 34.22
CA ASP A 307 2.03 10.35 34.41
C ASP A 307 1.80 11.64 33.60
N LYS A 308 2.19 11.62 32.32
CA LYS A 308 2.13 12.79 31.41
C LYS A 308 1.00 12.72 30.38
N LEU A 309 -0.02 11.90 30.60
CA LEU A 309 -0.99 11.54 29.57
C LEU A 309 -2.42 11.59 30.12
N ASP A 310 -3.05 12.77 30.12
CA ASP A 310 -4.43 12.92 30.64
C ASP A 310 -5.49 12.50 29.60
N GLU A 311 -5.58 13.20 28.46
CA GLU A 311 -6.71 13.02 27.51
C GLU A 311 -6.65 11.73 26.66
N VAL A 312 -5.54 10.99 26.67
CA VAL A 312 -5.30 9.85 25.79
C VAL A 312 -4.85 8.58 26.53
N GLU A 313 -4.92 8.58 27.86
CA GLU A 313 -4.38 7.51 28.71
C GLU A 313 -4.92 6.13 28.30
N ALA A 314 -6.23 6.01 28.14
CA ALA A 314 -6.88 4.75 27.77
C ALA A 314 -6.37 4.18 26.44
N CYS A 315 -6.13 5.04 25.45
CA CYS A 315 -5.55 4.63 24.17
C CYS A 315 -4.08 4.20 24.32
N VAL A 316 -3.32 4.88 25.17
CA VAL A 316 -1.92 4.53 25.44
C VAL A 316 -1.82 3.18 26.15
N VAL A 317 -2.64 2.95 27.17
CA VAL A 317 -2.71 1.67 27.88
C VAL A 317 -3.07 0.53 26.92
N LEU A 318 -4.08 0.74 26.06
CA LEU A 318 -4.46 -0.24 25.04
C LEU A 318 -3.32 -0.51 24.05
N ALA A 319 -2.64 0.53 23.57
CA ALA A 319 -1.50 0.40 22.65
C ALA A 319 -0.36 -0.41 23.28
N LEU A 320 0.00 -0.11 24.54
CA LEU A 320 1.03 -0.83 25.27
C LEU A 320 0.65 -2.30 25.50
N ARG A 321 -0.63 -2.59 25.78
CA ARG A 321 -1.14 -3.95 25.94
C ARG A 321 -1.10 -4.75 24.62
N CYS A 322 -1.36 -4.11 23.49
CA CYS A 322 -1.18 -4.72 22.16
C CYS A 322 0.29 -5.06 21.87
N CYS A 323 1.25 -4.34 22.46
CA CYS A 323 2.68 -4.52 22.28
C CYS A 323 3.36 -5.39 23.36
N GLN A 324 2.60 -6.18 24.13
CA GLN A 324 3.17 -7.10 25.12
C GLN A 324 4.07 -8.15 24.48
N LYS A 325 5.04 -8.66 25.25
CA LYS A 325 6.06 -9.58 24.71
C LYS A 325 5.48 -10.91 24.27
N ARG A 326 4.56 -11.48 25.06
CA ARG A 326 3.92 -12.76 24.77
C ARG A 326 2.62 -12.54 24.02
N ASP A 327 2.31 -13.43 23.09
CA ASP A 327 1.07 -13.40 22.31
C ASP A 327 -0.15 -13.47 23.24
N GLU A 328 -0.12 -14.31 24.28
CA GLU A 328 -1.24 -14.49 25.21
C GLU A 328 -1.56 -13.25 26.05
N ASP A 329 -0.59 -12.34 26.22
CA ASP A 329 -0.76 -11.10 26.98
C ASP A 329 -1.38 -9.99 26.11
N ARG A 330 -1.49 -10.21 24.79
CA ARG A 330 -2.07 -9.27 23.85
C ARG A 330 -3.57 -9.56 23.68
N PRO A 331 -4.44 -8.52 23.66
CA PRO A 331 -5.85 -8.72 23.32
C PRO A 331 -6.01 -9.19 21.87
N LYS A 332 -7.05 -9.96 21.59
CA LYS A 332 -7.44 -10.24 20.19
C LYS A 332 -7.88 -8.95 19.49
N MET A 333 -7.69 -8.86 18.17
CA MET A 333 -8.01 -7.64 17.43
C MET A 333 -9.48 -7.20 17.56
N VAL A 334 -10.41 -8.16 17.65
CA VAL A 334 -11.84 -7.88 17.94
C VAL A 334 -12.04 -7.18 19.29
N GLN A 335 -11.26 -7.55 20.31
CA GLN A 335 -11.33 -6.91 21.62
C GLN A 335 -10.75 -5.49 21.57
N VAL A 336 -9.65 -5.31 20.84
CA VAL A 336 -9.04 -3.99 20.59
C VAL A 336 -10.06 -3.04 19.92
N ALA A 337 -10.72 -3.50 18.86
CA ALA A 337 -11.76 -2.73 18.17
C ALA A 337 -12.93 -2.36 19.09
N LYS A 338 -13.40 -3.30 19.93
CA LYS A 338 -14.48 -3.05 20.91
C LYS A 338 -14.08 -2.02 21.96
N GLU A 339 -12.84 -2.06 22.44
CA GLU A 339 -12.35 -1.11 23.45
C GLU A 339 -12.11 0.27 22.87
N LEU A 340 -11.56 0.39 21.66
CA LEU A 340 -11.48 1.67 20.95
C LEU A 340 -12.86 2.30 20.73
N LYS A 341 -13.87 1.49 20.40
CA LYS A 341 -15.25 1.96 20.32
C LYS A 341 -15.76 2.49 21.66
N ARG A 342 -15.45 1.82 22.77
CA ARG A 342 -15.83 2.28 24.12
C ARG A 342 -15.13 3.59 24.47
N ILE A 343 -13.83 3.68 24.19
CA ILE A 343 -13.04 4.90 24.42
C ILE A 343 -13.64 6.07 23.64
N GLU A 344 -13.97 5.89 22.35
CA GLU A 344 -14.60 6.92 21.53
C GLU A 344 -15.95 7.39 22.09
N THR A 345 -16.77 6.47 22.64
CA THR A 345 -18.08 6.83 23.22
C THR A 345 -18.00 7.50 24.58
N SER A 346 -16.82 7.51 25.23
CA SER A 346 -16.62 8.14 26.54
C SER A 346 -16.25 9.62 26.45
N PHE A 347 -16.10 10.17 25.24
CA PHE A 347 -15.79 11.58 24.98
C PHE A 347 -17.03 12.39 24.59
#